data_AF-M3URS9-F1
#
_entry.id   AF-M3URS9-F1
#
_cell.length_a   1.000
_cell.length_b   1.000
_cell.length_c   1.000
_cell.angle_alpha   90.00
_cell.angle_beta   90.00
_cell.angle_gamma   90.00
#
_symmetry.space_group_name_H-M   'P 1'
#
loop_
_entity.id
_entity.type
_entity.pdbx_description
1 polymer ?
#
loop_
_entity_poly.entity_id
_entity_poly.type
_entity_poly.pdbx_seq_one_letter_code
_entity_poly.pdbx_strand_id
1 'polypeptide(L)'
;MDDTATEELYVAGGCLWGVQAFVETLPGVVFTEAGRANGTSDSLHGDYDGYAECVRIRIDPAVLSVDRLMTYLFEIIDPYSVNRQGPDVGEKYRTGLYSENPEHLDLARAFITARDDAALIAVEVLPLTNYVRSADEHQDRLARCPDDSCHLPRELLDKYRTDKREPLGVGAPVPVLRMFDEAAAREFYVDYLRFDVQWEHRFEPDLPLYMRIRRGSAVLDLSEHHGDGTPGSVVWIPIVDADAFHADLGTRPHRRLRPGIDRDAPGGPTIQLTDPSGNELRFCESAE
;
A
#
# COMPACT_ATOMS: atom_id res chain seq x y z
N MET A 1 -27.30 5.38 -6.83
CA MET A 1 -26.61 4.44 -5.94
C MET A 1 -26.71 3.11 -6.64
N ASP A 2 -25.69 2.85 -7.47
CA ASP A 2 -25.59 1.57 -8.16
C ASP A 2 -25.11 0.58 -7.10
N ASP A 3 -25.96 -0.38 -6.76
CA ASP A 3 -25.66 -1.46 -5.82
C ASP A 3 -24.80 -2.46 -6.59
N THR A 4 -23.51 -2.15 -6.77
CA THR A 4 -22.57 -3.09 -7.39
C THR A 4 -22.48 -4.30 -6.47
N ALA A 5 -22.91 -5.46 -6.98
CA ALA A 5 -22.89 -6.70 -6.24
C ALA A 5 -21.45 -7.00 -5.81
N THR A 6 -21.19 -6.94 -4.51
CA THR A 6 -19.87 -7.29 -3.96
C THR A 6 -19.70 -8.80 -3.93
N GLU A 7 -18.50 -9.29 -4.22
CA GLU A 7 -18.16 -10.72 -4.15
C GLU A 7 -17.47 -11.05 -2.84
N GLU A 8 -17.71 -12.25 -2.30
CA GLU A 8 -17.22 -12.68 -0.98
C GLU A 8 -16.25 -13.86 -1.07
N LEU A 9 -15.10 -13.72 -0.41
CA LEU A 9 -14.03 -14.71 -0.34
C LEU A 9 -13.41 -14.75 1.06
N TYR A 10 -12.60 -15.78 1.31
CA TYR A 10 -11.91 -15.98 2.58
C TYR A 10 -10.46 -16.32 2.29
N VAL A 11 -9.54 -15.55 2.85
CA VAL A 11 -8.09 -15.72 2.61
C VAL A 11 -7.39 -16.11 3.90
N ALA A 12 -6.58 -17.16 3.85
CA ALA A 12 -5.75 -17.64 4.94
C ALA A 12 -4.27 -17.51 4.56
N GLY A 13 -3.48 -16.92 5.45
CA GLY A 13 -2.09 -16.54 5.18
C GLY A 13 -1.22 -16.52 6.43
N GLY A 14 -1.53 -17.34 7.44
CA GLY A 14 -0.88 -17.30 8.75
C GLY A 14 -1.69 -16.52 9.77
N CYS A 15 -1.01 -15.79 10.66
CA CYS A 15 -1.67 -14.97 11.69
C CYS A 15 -2.65 -13.96 11.06
N LEU A 16 -3.93 -14.08 11.40
CA LEU A 16 -5.00 -13.28 10.80
C LEU A 16 -4.88 -11.76 11.02
N TRP A 17 -4.09 -11.31 12.01
CA TRP A 17 -3.90 -9.88 12.29
C TRP A 17 -3.14 -9.18 11.16
N GLY A 18 -2.05 -9.80 10.71
CA GLY A 18 -1.25 -9.28 9.59
C GLY A 18 -2.02 -9.33 8.29
N VAL A 19 -2.69 -10.47 8.03
CA VAL A 19 -3.50 -10.66 6.82
C VAL A 19 -4.63 -9.63 6.75
N GLN A 20 -5.38 -9.41 7.85
CA GLN A 20 -6.47 -8.42 7.86
C GLN A 20 -5.94 -7.02 7.61
N ALA A 21 -4.88 -6.63 8.33
CA ALA A 21 -4.29 -5.29 8.19
C ALA A 21 -3.78 -5.02 6.77
N PHE A 22 -3.18 -6.01 6.11
CA PHE A 22 -2.75 -5.88 4.72
C PHE A 22 -3.92 -5.83 3.75
N VAL A 23 -4.82 -6.82 3.82
CA VAL A 23 -5.92 -6.98 2.85
C VAL A 23 -6.89 -5.81 2.94
N GLU A 24 -7.08 -5.24 4.12
CA GLU A 24 -7.83 -4.02 4.28
C GLU A 24 -7.25 -2.92 3.38
N THR A 25 -5.94 -2.76 3.22
CA THR A 25 -5.40 -1.69 2.38
C THR A 25 -5.61 -1.86 0.87
N LEU A 26 -6.08 -3.02 0.39
CA LEU A 26 -6.13 -3.29 -1.04
C LEU A 26 -7.24 -2.49 -1.76
N PRO A 27 -6.96 -1.91 -2.94
CA PRO A 27 -7.99 -1.28 -3.76
C PRO A 27 -9.08 -2.28 -4.12
N GLY A 28 -10.35 -1.87 -3.97
CA GLY A 28 -11.52 -2.71 -4.24
C GLY A 28 -11.97 -3.58 -3.06
N VAL A 29 -11.22 -3.66 -1.95
CA VAL A 29 -11.71 -4.29 -0.72
C VAL A 29 -12.62 -3.33 0.04
N VAL A 30 -13.87 -3.72 0.21
CA VAL A 30 -14.91 -2.90 0.86
C VAL A 30 -15.28 -3.39 2.26
N PHE A 31 -14.86 -4.61 2.62
CA PHE A 31 -15.11 -5.19 3.95
C PHE A 31 -14.05 -6.24 4.28
N THR A 32 -13.66 -6.30 5.55
CA THR A 32 -12.80 -7.35 6.13
C THR A 32 -13.32 -7.77 7.50
N GLU A 33 -13.19 -9.05 7.82
CA GLU A 33 -13.48 -9.57 9.16
C GLU A 33 -12.55 -10.75 9.47
N ALA A 34 -11.88 -10.73 10.63
CA ALA A 34 -11.05 -11.85 11.08
C ALA A 34 -11.93 -13.02 11.55
N GLY A 35 -11.54 -14.23 11.18
CA GLY A 35 -12.31 -15.42 11.53
C GLY A 35 -11.55 -16.73 11.36
N ARG A 36 -12.32 -17.80 11.36
CA ARG A 36 -11.87 -19.20 11.31
C ARG A 36 -12.67 -19.91 10.23
N ALA A 37 -12.01 -20.46 9.21
CA ALA A 37 -12.67 -21.16 8.10
C ALA A 37 -12.44 -22.66 8.17
N ASN A 38 -13.42 -23.43 7.67
CA ASN A 38 -13.32 -24.86 7.42
C ASN A 38 -12.93 -25.73 8.64
N GLY A 39 -13.31 -25.28 9.84
CA GLY A 39 -13.35 -26.13 11.04
C GLY A 39 -14.60 -26.99 11.10
N THR A 40 -14.63 -27.95 12.01
CA THR A 40 -15.77 -28.86 12.22
C THR A 40 -16.80 -28.34 13.24
N SER A 41 -16.50 -27.27 13.96
CA SER A 41 -17.30 -26.66 15.02
C SER A 41 -17.71 -25.23 14.66
N ASP A 42 -18.93 -24.85 15.04
CA ASP A 42 -19.46 -23.48 14.91
C ASP A 42 -19.17 -22.61 16.15
N SER A 43 -18.22 -23.03 17.00
CA SER A 43 -17.91 -22.40 18.29
C SER A 43 -16.47 -21.92 18.36
N LEU A 44 -16.25 -20.78 19.00
CA LEU A 44 -14.91 -20.29 19.35
C LEU A 44 -14.25 -21.08 20.49
N HIS A 45 -15.05 -21.83 21.25
CA HIS A 45 -14.64 -22.60 22.43
C HIS A 45 -14.47 -24.08 22.07
N GLY A 46 -13.46 -24.69 22.68
CA GLY A 46 -13.15 -26.11 22.52
C GLY A 46 -11.72 -26.34 22.07
N ASP A 47 -11.40 -27.60 21.81
CA ASP A 47 -10.13 -27.99 21.21
C ASP A 47 -10.06 -27.53 19.74
N TYR A 48 -8.84 -27.48 19.21
CA TYR A 48 -8.63 -27.20 17.80
C TYR A 48 -9.31 -28.28 16.94
N ASP A 49 -10.14 -27.84 16.00
CA ASP A 49 -11.09 -28.68 15.26
C ASP A 49 -10.81 -28.73 13.75
N GLY A 50 -9.61 -28.26 13.34
CA GLY A 50 -9.16 -28.20 11.95
C GLY A 50 -9.33 -26.85 11.25
N TYR A 51 -9.85 -25.80 11.90
CA TYR A 51 -10.02 -24.50 11.24
C TYR A 51 -8.71 -23.88 10.71
N ALA A 52 -8.77 -23.08 9.65
CA ALA A 52 -7.72 -22.13 9.29
C ALA A 52 -8.06 -20.75 9.86
N GLU A 53 -7.08 -20.06 10.46
CA GLU A 53 -7.19 -18.62 10.67
C GLU A 53 -7.29 -17.94 9.30
N CYS A 54 -8.31 -17.10 9.13
CA CYS A 54 -8.59 -16.47 7.85
C CYS A 54 -9.19 -15.08 8.03
N VAL A 55 -9.29 -14.36 6.92
CA VAL A 55 -9.99 -13.09 6.82
C VAL A 55 -11.10 -13.25 5.80
N ARG A 56 -12.35 -13.05 6.22
CA ARG A 56 -13.51 -12.89 5.34
C ARG A 56 -13.40 -11.51 4.70
N ILE A 57 -13.55 -11.46 3.38
CA ILE A 57 -13.45 -10.22 2.61
C ILE A 57 -14.63 -10.08 1.67
N ARG A 58 -15.05 -8.83 1.44
CA ARG A 58 -15.90 -8.48 0.29
C ARG A 58 -15.17 -7.53 -0.62
N ILE A 59 -15.22 -7.81 -1.92
CA ILE A 59 -14.54 -7.07 -2.96
C ILE A 59 -15.55 -6.46 -3.94
N ASP A 60 -15.20 -5.30 -4.50
CA ASP A 60 -15.82 -4.76 -5.71
C ASP A 60 -15.16 -5.41 -6.93
N PRO A 61 -15.86 -6.31 -7.66
CA PRO A 61 -15.28 -7.03 -8.79
C PRO A 61 -14.94 -6.11 -9.98
N ALA A 62 -15.46 -4.88 -10.02
CA ALA A 62 -15.07 -3.89 -11.02
C ALA A 62 -13.65 -3.33 -10.77
N VAL A 63 -13.13 -3.44 -9.54
CA VAL A 63 -11.83 -2.89 -9.12
C VAL A 63 -10.82 -3.99 -8.82
N LEU A 64 -11.24 -5.09 -8.18
CA LEU A 64 -10.39 -6.18 -7.74
C LEU A 64 -10.90 -7.52 -8.26
N SER A 65 -10.12 -8.18 -9.12
CA SER A 65 -10.39 -9.56 -9.57
C SER A 65 -9.77 -10.60 -8.64
N VAL A 66 -10.24 -11.84 -8.72
CA VAL A 66 -9.67 -12.98 -7.97
C VAL A 66 -8.20 -13.21 -8.30
N ASP A 67 -7.78 -13.12 -9.57
CA ASP A 67 -6.35 -13.24 -9.95
C ASP A 67 -5.47 -12.17 -9.30
N ARG A 68 -5.97 -10.93 -9.21
CA ARG A 68 -5.26 -9.85 -8.52
C ARG A 68 -5.24 -10.06 -7.02
N LEU A 69 -6.34 -10.51 -6.42
CA LEU A 69 -6.38 -10.89 -5.01
C LEU A 69 -5.35 -11.99 -4.70
N MET A 70 -5.25 -13.01 -5.55
CA MET A 70 -4.25 -14.08 -5.43
C MET A 70 -2.82 -13.54 -5.57
N THR A 71 -2.60 -12.59 -6.49
CA THR A 71 -1.31 -11.90 -6.59
C THR A 71 -0.95 -11.22 -5.26
N TYR A 72 -1.87 -10.47 -4.66
CA TYR A 72 -1.64 -9.81 -3.37
C TYR A 72 -1.44 -10.81 -2.22
N LEU A 73 -2.19 -11.90 -2.18
CA LEU A 73 -2.00 -12.95 -1.16
C LEU A 73 -0.59 -13.55 -1.25
N PHE A 74 -0.10 -13.84 -2.46
CA PHE A 74 1.24 -14.38 -2.70
C PHE A 74 2.38 -13.39 -2.37
N GLU A 75 2.09 -12.10 -2.20
CA GLU A 75 3.09 -11.14 -1.72
C GLU A 75 3.35 -11.26 -0.21
N ILE A 76 2.37 -11.73 0.56
CA ILE A 76 2.42 -11.73 2.02
C ILE A 76 2.61 -13.12 2.65
N ILE A 77 2.66 -14.18 1.84
CA ILE A 77 2.85 -15.56 2.32
C ILE A 77 4.12 -16.18 1.74
N ASP A 78 4.66 -17.17 2.44
CA ASP A 78 5.48 -18.23 1.84
C ASP A 78 4.53 -19.29 1.23
N PRO A 79 4.37 -19.36 -0.10
CA PRO A 79 3.39 -20.25 -0.73
C PRO A 79 3.82 -21.71 -0.72
N TYR A 80 5.06 -22.03 -0.36
CA TYR A 80 5.60 -23.39 -0.32
C TYR A 80 5.52 -24.00 1.09
N SER A 81 5.34 -23.15 2.10
CA SER A 81 5.31 -23.56 3.49
C SER A 81 4.01 -24.28 3.84
N VAL A 82 4.13 -25.45 4.46
CA VAL A 82 3.00 -26.25 4.95
C VAL A 82 2.78 -25.96 6.43
N ASN A 83 1.57 -25.53 6.81
CA ASN A 83 1.14 -25.32 8.19
C ASN A 83 2.07 -24.40 9.02
N ARG A 84 2.63 -23.37 8.36
CA ARG A 84 3.51 -22.37 8.98
C ARG A 84 3.57 -21.11 8.13
N GLN A 85 3.60 -19.94 8.77
CA GLN A 85 3.96 -18.66 8.16
C GLN A 85 4.82 -17.85 9.14
N GLY A 86 6.05 -17.53 8.75
CA GLY A 86 7.02 -16.88 9.64
C GLY A 86 7.23 -17.68 10.95
N PRO A 87 7.11 -17.05 12.13
CA PRO A 87 7.23 -17.71 13.43
C PRO A 87 5.99 -18.53 13.82
N ASP A 88 4.87 -18.37 13.13
CA ASP A 88 3.58 -18.98 13.47
C ASP A 88 3.50 -20.40 12.90
N VAL A 89 3.42 -21.41 13.77
CA VAL A 89 3.45 -22.84 13.40
C VAL A 89 2.18 -23.56 13.84
N GLY A 90 1.56 -24.30 12.93
CA GLY A 90 0.36 -25.09 13.18
C GLY A 90 -0.58 -25.11 11.97
N GLU A 91 -1.44 -26.11 11.92
CA GLU A 91 -2.41 -26.29 10.82
C GLU A 91 -3.38 -25.11 10.69
N LYS A 92 -3.67 -24.40 11.80
CA LYS A 92 -4.45 -23.16 11.77
C LYS A 92 -3.80 -22.02 11.00
N TYR A 93 -2.48 -22.07 10.78
CA TYR A 93 -1.70 -21.08 10.03
C TYR A 93 -1.39 -21.53 8.60
N ARG A 94 -2.08 -22.56 8.09
CA ARG A 94 -1.97 -22.95 6.69
C ARG A 94 -2.46 -21.84 5.75
N THR A 95 -1.98 -21.88 4.52
CA THR A 95 -2.32 -20.91 3.48
C THR A 95 -3.45 -21.43 2.62
N GLY A 96 -4.38 -20.57 2.25
CA GLY A 96 -5.50 -20.98 1.40
C GLY A 96 -6.43 -19.86 0.97
N LEU A 97 -7.25 -20.17 -0.05
CA LEU A 97 -8.39 -19.38 -0.47
C LEU A 97 -9.64 -20.24 -0.43
N TYR A 98 -10.69 -19.72 0.21
CA TYR A 98 -11.98 -20.38 0.31
C TYR A 98 -13.09 -19.48 -0.23
N SER A 99 -14.09 -20.09 -0.86
CA SER A 99 -15.28 -19.39 -1.31
C SER A 99 -16.45 -20.35 -1.51
N GLU A 100 -17.66 -19.82 -1.43
CA GLU A 100 -18.89 -20.53 -1.81
C GLU A 100 -19.13 -20.51 -3.33
N ASN A 101 -18.51 -19.58 -4.06
CA ASN A 101 -18.63 -19.48 -5.51
C ASN A 101 -17.57 -20.36 -6.21
N PRO A 102 -17.97 -21.37 -6.99
CA PRO A 102 -17.03 -22.21 -7.73
C PRO A 102 -16.15 -21.44 -8.72
N GLU A 103 -16.65 -20.35 -9.30
CA GLU A 103 -15.87 -19.54 -10.25
C GLU A 103 -14.65 -18.89 -9.59
N HIS A 104 -14.77 -18.44 -8.34
CA HIS A 104 -13.62 -17.93 -7.58
C HIS A 104 -12.56 -19.02 -7.38
N LEU A 105 -12.99 -20.26 -7.12
CA LEU A 105 -12.09 -21.38 -6.92
C LEU A 105 -11.38 -21.77 -8.22
N ASP A 106 -12.10 -21.73 -9.35
CA ASP A 106 -11.54 -22.02 -10.67
C ASP A 106 -10.50 -20.95 -11.08
N LEU A 107 -10.81 -19.67 -10.86
CA LEU A 107 -9.86 -18.57 -11.10
C LEU A 107 -8.61 -18.69 -10.22
N ALA A 108 -8.77 -18.93 -8.91
CA ALA A 108 -7.64 -19.09 -8.00
C ALA A 108 -6.77 -20.31 -8.33
N ARG A 109 -7.37 -21.43 -8.76
CA ARG A 109 -6.63 -22.61 -9.24
C ARG A 109 -5.92 -22.33 -10.56
N ALA A 110 -6.56 -21.61 -11.48
CA ALA A 110 -5.96 -21.20 -12.74
C ALA A 110 -4.72 -20.33 -12.49
N PHE A 111 -4.82 -19.37 -11.56
CA PHE A 111 -3.68 -18.55 -11.12
C PHE A 111 -2.51 -19.40 -10.64
N ILE A 112 -2.74 -20.36 -9.74
CA ILE A 112 -1.68 -21.25 -9.23
C ILE A 112 -1.09 -22.10 -10.36
N THR A 113 -1.94 -22.68 -11.21
CA THR A 113 -1.53 -23.58 -12.30
C THR A 113 -0.72 -22.87 -13.38
N ALA A 114 -0.95 -21.57 -13.58
CA ALA A 114 -0.24 -20.76 -14.56
C ALA A 114 1.20 -20.40 -14.16
N ARG A 115 1.61 -20.68 -12.92
CA ARG A 115 2.96 -20.38 -12.43
C ARG A 115 3.94 -21.52 -12.73
N ASP A 116 5.19 -21.18 -13.00
CA ASP A 116 6.25 -22.15 -13.26
C ASP A 116 6.57 -23.05 -12.04
N ASP A 117 6.29 -22.55 -10.84
CA ASP A 117 6.53 -23.21 -9.55
C ASP A 117 5.29 -23.94 -8.99
N ALA A 118 4.23 -24.09 -9.80
CA ALA A 118 2.92 -24.63 -9.38
C ALA A 118 3.01 -25.93 -8.57
N ALA A 119 3.93 -26.84 -8.96
CA ALA A 119 4.10 -28.13 -8.30
C ALA A 119 4.66 -28.05 -6.86
N LEU A 120 5.21 -26.90 -6.46
CA LEU A 120 5.76 -26.66 -5.13
C LEU A 120 4.77 -25.94 -4.20
N ILE A 121 3.72 -25.34 -4.75
CA ILE A 121 2.78 -24.50 -4.01
C ILE A 121 1.91 -25.36 -3.08
N ALA A 122 1.90 -25.01 -1.79
CA ALA A 122 1.13 -25.65 -0.74
C ALA A 122 -0.22 -24.96 -0.45
N VAL A 123 -0.49 -23.81 -1.07
CA VAL A 123 -1.72 -23.03 -0.90
C VAL A 123 -2.93 -23.84 -1.34
N GLU A 124 -3.88 -24.07 -0.43
CA GLU A 124 -5.11 -24.82 -0.76
C GLU A 124 -6.20 -23.91 -1.35
N VAL A 125 -6.95 -24.44 -2.33
CA VAL A 125 -8.12 -23.75 -2.90
C VAL A 125 -9.33 -24.68 -2.81
N LEU A 126 -10.17 -24.43 -1.80
CA LEU A 126 -11.25 -25.31 -1.39
C LEU A 126 -12.57 -24.55 -1.26
N PRO A 127 -13.72 -25.22 -1.46
CA PRO A 127 -15.01 -24.67 -1.08
C PRO A 127 -15.03 -24.26 0.40
N LEU A 128 -15.71 -23.16 0.70
CA LEU A 128 -16.01 -22.82 2.09
C LEU A 128 -17.04 -23.82 2.64
N THR A 129 -16.74 -24.45 3.76
CA THR A 129 -17.67 -25.37 4.46
C THR A 129 -18.24 -24.75 5.73
N ASN A 130 -17.44 -23.92 6.40
CA ASN A 130 -17.81 -23.24 7.65
C ASN A 130 -17.00 -21.95 7.79
N TYR A 131 -17.60 -20.93 8.40
CA TYR A 131 -16.90 -19.74 8.88
C TYR A 131 -17.42 -19.30 10.26
N VAL A 132 -16.50 -19.12 11.21
CA VAL A 132 -16.77 -18.58 12.54
C VAL A 132 -16.00 -17.29 12.73
N ARG A 133 -16.71 -16.18 12.95
CA ARG A 133 -16.14 -14.87 13.27
C ARG A 133 -15.30 -14.94 14.55
N SER A 134 -14.08 -14.43 14.51
CA SER A 134 -13.19 -14.37 15.69
C SER A 134 -13.67 -13.32 16.70
N ALA A 135 -13.25 -13.47 17.96
CA ALA A 135 -13.57 -12.54 19.04
C ALA A 135 -13.17 -11.08 18.70
N ASP A 136 -13.88 -10.11 19.27
CA ASP A 136 -13.69 -8.67 18.99
C ASP A 136 -12.28 -8.16 19.28
N GLU A 137 -11.52 -8.84 20.14
CA GLU A 137 -10.12 -8.52 20.41
C GLU A 137 -9.18 -8.76 19.22
N HIS A 138 -9.57 -9.61 18.27
CA HIS A 138 -8.80 -9.92 17.07
C HIS A 138 -9.18 -9.05 15.86
N GLN A 139 -10.34 -8.41 15.89
CA GLN A 139 -10.81 -7.57 14.79
C GLN A 139 -9.99 -6.28 14.73
N ASP A 140 -9.42 -6.00 13.55
CA ASP A 140 -8.63 -4.82 13.24
C ASP A 140 -7.49 -4.60 14.24
N ARG A 141 -6.86 -5.72 14.68
CA ARG A 141 -5.91 -5.72 15.79
C ARG A 141 -4.76 -4.73 15.59
N LEU A 142 -4.09 -4.77 14.44
CA LEU A 142 -2.94 -3.88 14.17
C LEU A 142 -3.33 -2.43 13.90
N ALA A 143 -4.61 -2.16 13.59
CA ALA A 143 -5.12 -0.79 13.53
C ALA A 143 -5.34 -0.22 14.94
N ARG A 144 -5.82 -1.06 15.88
CA ARG A 144 -6.10 -0.67 17.28
C ARG A 144 -4.87 -0.73 18.18
N CYS A 145 -3.95 -1.64 17.91
CA CYS A 145 -2.73 -1.91 18.65
C CYS A 145 -1.54 -1.97 17.67
N PRO A 146 -1.06 -0.83 17.15
CA PRO A 146 -0.03 -0.81 16.10
C PRO A 146 1.33 -1.38 16.50
N ASP A 147 1.61 -1.46 17.81
CA ASP A 147 2.86 -1.97 18.39
C ASP A 147 2.84 -3.49 18.63
N ASP A 148 1.72 -4.16 18.36
CA ASP A 148 1.63 -5.61 18.50
C ASP A 148 2.49 -6.33 17.45
N SER A 149 3.03 -7.49 17.84
CA SER A 149 3.90 -8.29 16.99
C SER A 149 3.18 -8.75 15.72
N CYS A 150 3.78 -8.45 14.57
CA CYS A 150 3.38 -8.95 13.26
C CYS A 150 4.61 -9.43 12.51
N HIS A 151 4.53 -10.60 11.87
CA HIS A 151 5.65 -11.12 11.07
C HIS A 151 5.75 -10.46 9.69
N LEU A 152 4.71 -9.76 9.23
CA LEU A 152 4.73 -9.01 7.98
C LEU A 152 5.46 -7.67 8.16
N PRO A 153 6.37 -7.28 7.24
CA PRO A 153 7.04 -5.99 7.28
C PRO A 153 6.04 -4.82 7.23
N ARG A 154 6.32 -3.73 7.96
CA ARG A 154 5.44 -2.56 8.00
C ARG A 154 5.23 -1.92 6.62
N GLU A 155 6.30 -1.87 5.82
CA GLU A 155 6.25 -1.38 4.44
C GLU A 155 5.23 -2.13 3.59
N LEU A 156 5.07 -3.44 3.82
CA LEU A 156 4.12 -4.27 3.09
C LEU A 156 2.68 -3.99 3.56
N LEU A 157 2.47 -3.85 4.87
CA LEU A 157 1.17 -3.50 5.46
C LEU A 157 0.64 -2.13 4.97
N ASP A 158 1.54 -1.19 4.69
CA ASP A 158 1.18 0.16 4.26
C ASP A 158 1.28 0.35 2.73
N LYS A 159 1.76 -0.66 1.97
CA LYS A 159 2.07 -0.58 0.54
C LYS A 159 0.92 -0.08 -0.32
N TYR A 160 -0.30 -0.52 -0.01
CA TYR A 160 -1.50 -0.20 -0.78
C TYR A 160 -2.43 0.79 -0.10
N ARG A 161 -2.06 1.30 1.08
CA ARG A 161 -2.90 2.22 1.84
C ARG A 161 -3.07 3.52 1.06
N THR A 162 -4.21 3.66 0.41
CA THR A 162 -4.73 4.93 -0.08
C THR A 162 -5.64 5.52 0.98
N ASP A 163 -5.79 6.84 1.02
CA ASP A 163 -6.79 7.47 1.89
C ASP A 163 -8.18 6.98 1.48
N LYS A 164 -8.68 5.95 2.16
CA LYS A 164 -9.97 5.29 1.93
C LYS A 164 -11.20 6.20 2.13
N ARG A 165 -11.01 7.50 2.31
CA ARG A 165 -12.08 8.48 2.61
C ARG A 165 -12.73 9.10 1.38
N GLU A 166 -12.38 8.69 0.17
CA GLU A 166 -12.90 9.25 -1.08
C GLU A 166 -13.83 8.27 -1.81
N PRO A 167 -15.15 8.26 -1.52
CA PRO A 167 -16.12 7.37 -2.17
C PRO A 167 -16.29 7.61 -3.68
N LEU A 168 -15.68 8.68 -4.22
CA LEU A 168 -15.67 9.01 -5.64
C LEU A 168 -14.37 8.56 -6.34
N GLY A 169 -13.40 8.01 -5.60
CA GLY A 169 -12.11 7.57 -6.16
C GLY A 169 -11.24 8.71 -6.68
N VAL A 170 -11.49 9.96 -6.27
CA VAL A 170 -10.63 11.09 -6.64
C VAL A 170 -9.41 11.07 -5.71
N GLY A 171 -8.23 10.85 -6.30
CA GLY A 171 -6.98 10.87 -5.55
C GLY A 171 -6.53 12.28 -5.19
N ALA A 172 -5.53 12.36 -4.31
CA ALA A 172 -4.81 13.61 -4.08
C ALA A 172 -4.28 14.16 -5.43
N PRO A 173 -4.42 15.48 -5.69
CA PRO A 173 -3.92 16.06 -6.92
C PRO A 173 -2.41 15.88 -7.02
N VAL A 174 -1.91 15.67 -8.24
CA VAL A 174 -0.48 15.63 -8.54
C VAL A 174 -0.09 16.96 -9.19
N PRO A 175 0.63 17.85 -8.50
CA PRO A 175 1.11 19.10 -9.09
C PRO A 175 2.10 18.81 -10.22
N VAL A 176 1.95 19.55 -11.33
CA VAL A 176 2.91 19.56 -12.44
C VAL A 176 3.77 20.80 -12.33
N LEU A 177 5.06 20.63 -12.06
CA LEU A 177 6.02 21.71 -11.92
C LEU A 177 6.85 21.87 -13.20
N ARG A 178 6.97 23.12 -13.64
CA ARG A 178 7.75 23.46 -14.83
C ARG A 178 9.23 23.34 -14.50
N MET A 179 9.99 22.59 -15.33
CA MET A 179 11.46 22.52 -15.25
C MET A 179 12.15 22.91 -16.56
N PHE A 180 13.26 23.64 -16.49
CA PHE A 180 14.01 24.08 -17.69
C PHE A 180 15.32 23.33 -17.94
N ASP A 181 15.81 22.62 -16.94
CA ASP A 181 17.08 21.90 -16.98
C ASP A 181 16.88 20.59 -16.24
N GLU A 182 16.81 19.48 -16.98
CA GLU A 182 16.64 18.14 -16.43
C GLU A 182 17.77 17.78 -15.45
N ALA A 183 19.02 18.06 -15.78
CA ALA A 183 20.16 17.65 -14.95
C ALA A 183 20.11 18.36 -13.60
N ALA A 184 19.82 19.66 -13.61
CA ALA A 184 19.62 20.43 -12.38
C ALA A 184 18.39 19.95 -11.60
N ALA A 185 17.28 19.62 -12.28
CA ALA A 185 16.09 19.07 -11.64
C ALA A 185 16.39 17.74 -10.95
N ARG A 186 17.13 16.82 -11.59
CA ARG A 186 17.54 15.56 -10.96
C ARG A 186 18.47 15.77 -9.75
N GLU A 187 19.47 16.66 -9.87
CA GLU A 187 20.34 17.04 -8.75
C GLU A 187 19.52 17.49 -7.53
N PHE A 188 18.47 18.28 -7.76
CA PHE A 188 17.61 18.81 -6.70
C PHE A 188 16.59 17.79 -6.17
N TYR A 189 15.75 17.23 -7.03
CA TYR A 189 14.61 16.39 -6.62
C TYR A 189 15.02 14.97 -6.25
N VAL A 190 15.92 14.36 -7.03
CA VAL A 190 16.31 12.96 -6.88
C VAL A 190 17.50 12.85 -5.93
N ASP A 191 18.59 13.54 -6.22
CA ASP A 191 19.83 13.36 -5.45
C ASP A 191 19.75 14.03 -4.08
N TYR A 192 19.32 15.30 -4.04
CA TYR A 192 19.25 16.06 -2.81
C TYR A 192 17.96 15.79 -2.00
N LEU A 193 16.78 15.78 -2.63
CA LEU A 193 15.53 15.52 -1.92
C LEU A 193 15.13 14.04 -1.83
N ARG A 194 15.83 13.11 -2.50
CA ARG A 194 15.55 11.64 -2.44
C ARG A 194 14.12 11.29 -2.83
N PHE A 195 13.62 11.93 -3.88
CA PHE A 195 12.48 11.39 -4.59
C PHE A 195 12.95 10.27 -5.53
N ASP A 196 12.17 9.20 -5.59
CA ASP A 196 12.34 8.12 -6.55
C ASP A 196 11.59 8.45 -7.84
N VAL A 197 12.25 8.24 -8.98
CA VAL A 197 11.60 8.32 -10.30
C VAL A 197 10.67 7.12 -10.46
N GLN A 198 9.40 7.38 -10.71
CA GLN A 198 8.39 6.34 -10.94
C GLN A 198 8.32 5.95 -12.41
N TRP A 199 8.31 6.96 -13.30
CA TRP A 199 8.32 6.77 -14.74
C TRP A 199 8.72 8.07 -15.44
N GLU A 200 9.13 7.93 -16.70
CA GLU A 200 9.58 9.01 -17.57
C GLU A 200 8.95 8.86 -18.95
N HIS A 201 8.68 9.98 -19.60
CA HIS A 201 8.17 10.02 -20.96
C HIS A 201 8.89 11.09 -21.78
N ARG A 202 9.32 10.69 -22.98
CA ARG A 202 9.74 11.56 -24.07
C ARG A 202 9.17 11.02 -25.37
N PHE A 203 8.84 11.92 -26.29
CA PHE A 203 8.43 11.51 -27.64
C PHE A 203 9.64 11.04 -28.48
N GLU A 204 10.80 11.67 -28.31
CA GLU A 204 12.09 11.33 -28.93
C GLU A 204 13.24 11.70 -27.98
N PRO A 205 14.46 11.16 -28.15
CA PRO A 205 15.57 11.37 -27.21
C PRO A 205 15.91 12.84 -26.91
N ASP A 206 15.78 13.72 -27.90
CA ASP A 206 16.12 15.14 -27.80
C ASP A 206 14.91 16.05 -27.53
N LEU A 207 13.72 15.47 -27.29
CA LEU A 207 12.49 16.20 -27.01
C LEU A 207 12.23 16.35 -25.50
N PRO A 208 11.40 17.34 -25.08
CA PRO A 208 11.10 17.60 -23.68
C PRO A 208 10.72 16.37 -22.86
N LEU A 209 11.22 16.29 -21.63
CA LEU A 209 10.88 15.30 -20.63
C LEU A 209 9.58 15.63 -19.90
N TYR A 210 8.80 14.60 -19.64
CA TYR A 210 7.84 14.57 -18.54
C TYR A 210 8.24 13.43 -17.60
N MET A 211 8.32 13.67 -16.29
CA MET A 211 8.61 12.62 -15.32
C MET A 211 7.80 12.72 -14.04
N ARG A 212 7.41 11.56 -13.50
CA ARG A 212 6.77 11.46 -12.18
C ARG A 212 7.79 11.04 -11.15
N ILE A 213 7.79 11.74 -10.02
CA ILE A 213 8.65 11.47 -8.88
C ILE A 213 7.83 11.27 -7.61
N ARG A 214 8.32 10.44 -6.68
CA ARG A 214 7.64 10.12 -5.41
C ARG A 214 8.60 10.08 -4.23
N ARG A 215 8.19 10.63 -3.09
CA ARG A 215 8.84 10.41 -1.79
C ARG A 215 7.77 10.19 -0.72
N GLY A 216 7.70 8.99 -0.15
CA GLY A 216 6.60 8.62 0.75
C GLY A 216 5.24 8.73 0.05
N SER A 217 4.32 9.52 0.61
CA SER A 217 3.01 9.83 -0.02
C SER A 217 3.04 11.04 -0.96
N ALA A 218 4.11 11.83 -0.97
CA ALA A 218 4.22 13.00 -1.85
C ALA A 218 4.54 12.57 -3.29
N VAL A 219 3.67 12.96 -4.23
CA VAL A 219 3.81 12.69 -5.67
C VAL A 219 3.82 14.03 -6.41
N LEU A 220 4.83 14.24 -7.25
CA LEU A 220 4.98 15.43 -8.09
C LEU A 220 5.31 14.99 -9.52
N ASP A 221 4.83 15.77 -10.49
CA ASP A 221 5.25 15.63 -11.89
C ASP A 221 6.14 16.82 -12.27
N LEU A 222 7.21 16.56 -13.00
CA LEU A 222 8.12 17.59 -13.53
C LEU A 222 8.06 17.56 -15.06
N SER A 223 7.88 18.73 -15.67
CA SER A 223 7.69 18.84 -17.12
C SER A 223 8.56 19.92 -17.78
N GLU A 224 9.27 19.51 -18.84
CA GLU A 224 9.95 20.39 -19.81
C GLU A 224 8.98 20.93 -20.88
N HIS A 225 7.75 20.41 -20.97
CA HIS A 225 6.79 20.81 -21.99
C HIS A 225 6.23 22.21 -21.75
N HIS A 226 6.05 22.94 -22.84
CA HIS A 226 5.45 24.26 -22.79
C HIS A 226 3.95 24.17 -22.51
N GLY A 227 3.48 24.87 -21.47
CA GLY A 227 2.06 24.96 -21.11
C GLY A 227 1.64 24.08 -19.93
N ASP A 228 2.47 23.10 -19.54
CA ASP A 228 2.17 22.16 -18.45
C ASP A 228 2.22 22.81 -17.05
N GLY A 229 2.94 23.93 -16.92
CA GLY A 229 3.08 24.64 -15.64
C GLY A 229 3.73 26.01 -15.82
N THR A 230 3.66 26.82 -14.76
CA THR A 230 4.32 28.13 -14.71
C THR A 230 5.43 28.10 -13.66
N PRO A 231 6.66 28.54 -13.98
CA PRO A 231 7.72 28.66 -13.00
C PRO A 231 7.33 29.58 -11.84
N GLY A 232 7.78 29.28 -10.62
CA GLY A 232 7.39 30.04 -9.43
C GLY A 232 6.12 29.54 -8.76
N SER A 233 5.61 28.36 -9.16
CA SER A 233 4.54 27.69 -8.43
C SER A 233 4.98 27.32 -7.01
N VAL A 234 4.04 27.34 -6.08
CA VAL A 234 4.25 26.92 -4.69
C VAL A 234 3.53 25.59 -4.46
N VAL A 235 4.23 24.60 -3.90
CA VAL A 235 3.64 23.34 -3.45
C VAL A 235 3.86 23.17 -1.97
N TRP A 236 2.77 22.91 -1.25
CA TRP A 236 2.79 22.51 0.15
C TRP A 236 2.90 21.01 0.26
N ILE A 237 3.88 20.54 1.04
CA ILE A 237 4.15 19.13 1.25
C ILE A 237 4.11 18.89 2.76
N PRO A 238 3.10 18.17 3.28
CA PRO A 238 3.05 17.86 4.70
C PRO A 238 4.21 16.93 5.08
N ILE A 239 4.84 17.23 6.21
CA ILE A 239 5.85 16.39 6.86
C ILE A 239 5.48 16.19 8.32
N VAL A 240 6.04 15.14 8.93
CA VAL A 240 5.71 14.77 10.32
C VAL A 240 6.51 15.58 11.34
N ASP A 241 7.76 15.88 11.05
CA ASP A 241 8.69 16.54 11.96
C ASP A 241 9.69 17.39 11.14
N ALA A 242 9.63 18.71 11.29
CA ALA A 242 10.49 19.64 10.57
C ALA A 242 11.96 19.57 11.02
N ASP A 243 12.22 19.34 12.31
CA ASP A 243 13.58 19.25 12.84
C ASP A 243 14.29 17.98 12.31
N ALA A 244 13.58 16.84 12.28
CA ALA A 244 14.09 15.60 11.69
C ALA A 244 14.32 15.71 10.18
N PHE A 245 13.39 16.33 9.45
CA PHE A 245 13.53 16.55 8.00
C PHE A 245 14.72 17.50 7.70
N HIS A 246 14.89 18.56 8.48
CA HIS A 246 16.03 19.47 8.35
C HIS A 246 17.36 18.77 8.60
N ALA A 247 17.44 17.95 9.65
CA ALA A 247 18.63 17.16 9.95
C ALA A 247 18.98 16.18 8.82
N ASP A 248 17.99 15.51 8.23
CA ASP A 248 18.15 14.64 7.06
C ASP A 248 18.78 15.39 5.87
N LEU A 249 18.29 16.59 5.55
CA LEU A 249 18.90 17.44 4.52
C LEU A 249 20.34 17.83 4.86
N GLY A 250 20.64 18.06 6.14
CA GLY A 250 21.97 18.40 6.63
C GLY A 250 23.04 17.33 6.37
N THR A 251 22.63 16.06 6.23
CA THR A 251 23.55 14.96 5.87
C THR A 251 24.11 15.07 4.45
N ARG A 252 23.48 15.89 3.59
CA ARG A 252 23.75 15.98 2.16
C ARG A 252 23.79 17.45 1.74
N PRO A 253 24.86 18.18 2.09
CA PRO A 253 24.93 19.61 1.80
C PRO A 253 24.85 19.88 0.30
N HIS A 254 23.87 20.68 -0.10
CA HIS A 254 23.75 21.14 -1.49
C HIS A 254 24.48 22.47 -1.66
N ARG A 255 25.22 22.61 -2.78
CA ARG A 255 26.09 23.78 -3.02
C ARG A 255 25.32 25.10 -2.96
N ARG A 256 24.09 25.11 -3.46
CA ARG A 256 23.26 26.32 -3.67
C ARG A 256 22.14 26.51 -2.64
N LEU A 257 21.94 25.57 -1.71
CA LEU A 257 20.84 25.63 -0.75
C LEU A 257 21.36 25.73 0.68
N ARG A 258 20.65 26.51 1.50
CA ARG A 258 20.85 26.59 2.94
C ARG A 258 19.48 26.51 3.61
N PRO A 259 18.93 25.29 3.77
CA PRO A 259 17.61 25.11 4.37
C PRO A 259 17.60 25.68 5.78
N GLY A 260 16.54 26.42 6.10
CA GLY A 260 16.21 26.84 7.45
C GLY A 260 14.80 26.38 7.78
N ILE A 261 14.49 26.32 9.08
CA ILE A 261 13.14 26.09 9.57
C ILE A 261 12.57 27.45 9.96
N ASP A 262 11.52 27.88 9.28
CA ASP A 262 10.67 28.96 9.73
C ASP A 262 9.64 28.39 10.71
N ARG A 263 9.83 28.65 12.01
CA ARG A 263 8.97 28.12 13.07
C ARG A 263 7.63 28.87 13.19
N ASP A 264 7.54 30.07 12.60
CA ASP A 264 6.37 30.95 12.69
C ASP A 264 5.57 30.96 11.38
N ALA A 265 5.91 30.07 10.43
CA ALA A 265 5.24 29.96 9.16
C ALA A 265 3.74 29.58 9.33
N PRO A 266 2.84 30.10 8.46
CA PRO A 266 1.43 29.74 8.51
C PRO A 266 1.24 28.23 8.28
N GLY A 267 0.67 27.52 9.25
CA GLY A 267 0.43 26.07 9.18
C GLY A 267 1.37 25.22 10.05
N GLY A 268 2.43 25.83 10.59
CA GLY A 268 3.40 25.17 11.48
C GLY A 268 4.84 25.32 10.98
N PRO A 269 5.82 24.76 11.71
CA PRO A 269 7.23 24.79 11.33
C PRO A 269 7.43 24.34 9.87
N THR A 270 8.06 25.20 9.05
CA THR A 270 8.15 24.99 7.60
C THR A 270 9.58 25.15 7.09
N ILE A 271 10.00 24.24 6.21
CA ILE A 271 11.25 24.37 5.43
C ILE A 271 10.87 24.72 4.00
N GLN A 272 11.23 25.92 3.57
CA GLN A 272 11.03 26.37 2.20
C GLN A 272 12.31 26.15 1.37
N LEU A 273 12.16 25.49 0.22
CA LEU A 273 13.23 25.28 -0.76
C LEU A 273 12.78 25.76 -2.13
N THR A 274 13.67 26.45 -2.83
CA THR A 274 13.44 26.86 -4.23
C THR A 274 14.18 25.90 -5.15
N ASP A 275 13.47 25.33 -6.10
CA ASP A 275 14.03 24.45 -7.12
C ASP A 275 14.86 25.25 -8.17
N PRO A 276 15.61 24.58 -9.06
CA PRO A 276 16.40 25.25 -10.10
C PRO A 276 15.60 26.08 -11.11
N SER A 277 14.28 25.83 -11.23
CA SER A 277 13.39 26.53 -12.15
C SER A 277 12.57 27.64 -11.45
N GLY A 278 12.79 27.86 -10.15
CA GLY A 278 12.16 28.90 -9.35
C GLY A 278 10.88 28.49 -8.62
N ASN A 279 10.44 27.23 -8.70
CA ASN A 279 9.30 26.73 -7.94
C ASN A 279 9.65 26.61 -6.45
N GLU A 280 8.67 26.84 -5.57
CA GLU A 280 8.85 26.73 -4.13
C GLU A 280 8.20 25.44 -3.60
N LEU A 281 9.00 24.62 -2.90
CA LEU A 281 8.52 23.50 -2.10
C LEU A 281 8.52 23.91 -0.64
N ARG A 282 7.35 23.85 -0.01
CA ARG A 282 7.14 24.18 1.41
C ARG A 282 6.84 22.89 2.17
N PHE A 283 7.87 22.34 2.81
CA PHE A 283 7.75 21.17 3.66
C PHE A 283 7.28 21.62 5.04
N CYS A 284 6.01 21.44 5.35
CA CYS A 284 5.39 21.93 6.58
C CYS A 284 5.06 20.80 7.53
N GLU A 285 5.51 20.92 8.76
CA GLU A 285 4.98 20.15 9.88
C GLU A 285 3.56 20.61 10.13
N SER A 286 2.58 19.83 9.67
CA SER A 286 1.18 20.16 9.90
C SER A 286 0.87 20.01 11.39
N ALA A 287 0.37 21.06 12.01
CA ALA A 287 -0.32 20.90 13.29
C ALA A 287 -1.59 20.06 13.03
N GLU A 288 -1.68 18.87 13.64
CA GLU A 288 -2.93 18.10 13.67
C GLU A 288 -4.13 18.95 14.13
#